data_AF-A0A7Y5B410-F1
#
_entry.id   AF-A0A7Y5B410-F1
#
_cell.length_a   1.000
_cell.length_b   1.000
_cell.length_c   1.000
_cell.angle_alpha   90.00
_cell.angle_beta   90.00
_cell.angle_gamma   90.00
#
_symmetry.space_group_name_H-M   'P 1'
#
loop_
_entity.id
_entity.type
_entity.pdbx_description
1 polymer ?
#
loop_
_entity_poly.entity_id
_entity_poly.type
_entity_poly.pdbx_seq_one_letter_code
_entity_poly.pdbx_strand_id
1 'polypeptide(L)'
;MAGITVRSIRNTLRKKGVRWLVVIGALIVALSMVSLWSGPTDLMGGQNGNAIQDREVIATVGKESIYGEEVMKIVRQNQQFNPSSGPASELQSIDQAINQLAYQKAFVQAAKKAGMLASGREVDAFKEKTFRDQLASYRASLLKDGKGTDADLDKEMKKQYGMSLADLEKRFMEQDETMFVLQATQQKWIDSLKSKYLPNDEQLKLSYDEVETARIVLNSDKRSVEEAKKKAEEAKAAVAGGMKFEEAVKKFSDDVDFIKNQKGIIDKGRYGDVQNMLGYRLKPEDVGKILALPVNGTSDLIEASDGKSFFLYQMVSRKPNLPKDFEEKKKEYAEQYANQRAQQEFFKSTSTATQEYKTDIKIPLIKAYRDWKMNPHPMAAEKMKAGTAALKAIDESLSQPRWSIMARFLQIEVLKELAALPADEKQKAEYNDQLLGALRAFFNEGGAEDAELRILFAERLLANKEEKAAKDSLEIALANAYKPEHFGLAERIGEVAKKHNMSELAKEATDKRKDLFDQMVKQRAEEQKAMMEQQAQQKKMAEEAAKANKANQAK
;
A
#
# COMPACT_ATOMS: atom_id res chain seq x y z
N MET A 1 16.73 -16.68 -18.79
CA MET A 1 16.04 -16.29 -17.54
C MET A 1 15.70 -17.55 -16.76
N ALA A 2 16.51 -17.90 -15.75
CA ALA A 2 16.33 -19.12 -14.96
C ALA A 2 15.22 -18.92 -13.92
N GLY A 3 14.15 -19.71 -14.03
CA GLY A 3 13.01 -19.67 -13.13
C GLY A 3 13.35 -20.19 -11.74
N ILE A 4 13.11 -19.36 -10.73
CA ILE A 4 13.11 -19.79 -9.33
C ILE A 4 11.90 -20.72 -9.14
N THR A 5 12.15 -22.02 -9.04
CA THR A 5 11.09 -23.02 -8.82
C THR A 5 10.74 -23.14 -7.33
N VAL A 6 9.51 -23.59 -7.03
CA VAL A 6 8.97 -23.85 -5.68
C VAL A 6 9.82 -24.83 -4.85
N ARG A 7 10.73 -25.59 -5.48
CA ARG A 7 11.75 -26.41 -4.77
C ARG A 7 12.90 -25.60 -4.20
N SER A 8 13.29 -24.49 -4.86
CA SER A 8 14.36 -23.59 -4.39
C SER A 8 13.99 -22.93 -3.06
N ILE A 9 12.77 -22.37 -2.97
CA ILE A 9 12.25 -21.70 -1.78
C ILE A 9 12.12 -22.67 -0.59
N ARG A 10 11.73 -23.93 -0.86
CA ARG A 10 11.57 -24.98 0.16
C ARG A 10 12.90 -25.46 0.77
N ASN A 11 13.98 -25.44 -0.01
CA ASN A 11 15.31 -25.77 0.51
C ASN A 11 15.94 -24.63 1.30
N THR A 12 15.60 -23.37 0.99
CA THR A 12 16.07 -22.21 1.75
C THR A 12 15.38 -22.10 3.13
N LEU A 13 14.11 -22.48 3.24
CA LEU A 13 13.32 -22.46 4.49
C LEU A 13 13.65 -23.59 5.49
N ARG A 14 14.47 -24.58 5.12
CA ARG A 14 14.86 -25.70 6.01
C ARG A 14 16.09 -25.43 6.88
N LYS A 15 16.82 -24.33 6.67
CA LYS A 15 17.96 -23.97 7.52
C LYS A 15 17.46 -23.24 8.78
N LYS A 16 17.89 -23.70 9.96
CA LYS A 16 17.48 -23.17 11.29
C LYS A 16 17.61 -21.64 11.44
N GLY A 17 18.47 -20.99 10.65
CA GLY A 17 18.62 -19.52 10.65
C GLY A 17 17.56 -18.72 9.88
N VAL A 18 16.81 -19.33 8.94
CA VAL A 18 15.85 -18.61 8.09
C VAL A 18 14.45 -18.52 8.72
N ARG A 19 14.09 -19.46 9.61
CA ARG A 19 12.84 -19.38 10.40
C ARG A 19 12.82 -18.18 11.34
N TRP A 20 13.95 -17.84 11.95
CA TRP A 20 14.08 -16.61 12.73
C TRP A 20 13.94 -15.36 11.85
N LEU A 21 14.47 -15.35 10.62
CA LEU A 21 14.39 -14.20 9.72
C LEU A 21 12.99 -13.89 9.17
N VAL A 22 12.07 -14.86 9.08
CA VAL A 22 10.68 -14.61 8.62
C VAL A 22 9.79 -14.10 9.76
N VAL A 23 9.99 -14.61 10.98
CA VAL A 23 9.29 -14.10 12.19
C VAL A 23 9.84 -12.74 12.62
N ILE A 24 11.17 -12.56 12.54
CA ILE A 24 11.84 -11.27 12.67
C ILE A 24 11.42 -10.35 11.50
N GLY A 25 11.23 -10.84 10.27
CA GLY A 25 10.79 -10.02 9.14
C GLY A 25 9.40 -9.40 9.32
N ALA A 26 8.44 -10.15 9.88
CA ALA A 26 7.11 -9.61 10.19
C ALA A 26 7.12 -8.64 11.39
N LEU A 27 7.96 -8.90 12.39
CA LEU A 27 8.20 -7.96 13.50
C LEU A 27 9.02 -6.74 13.06
N ILE A 28 9.93 -6.87 12.10
CA ILE A 28 10.70 -5.78 11.50
C ILE A 28 9.81 -4.94 10.60
N VAL A 29 8.77 -5.44 9.93
CA VAL A 29 7.84 -4.54 9.19
C VAL A 29 6.95 -3.73 10.17
N ALA A 30 6.67 -4.26 11.36
CA ALA A 30 5.97 -3.53 12.42
C ALA A 30 6.91 -2.61 13.24
N LEU A 31 8.19 -2.96 13.40
CA LEU A 31 9.23 -2.20 14.12
C LEU A 31 10.07 -1.29 13.21
N SER A 32 10.10 -1.49 11.88
CA SER A 32 10.78 -0.60 10.92
C SER A 32 10.02 0.70 10.71
N MET A 33 8.72 0.72 11.04
CA MET A 33 8.00 1.97 11.24
C MET A 33 8.44 2.71 12.51
N VAL A 34 9.09 2.04 13.47
CA VAL A 34 9.58 2.65 14.72
C VAL A 34 11.07 3.05 14.63
N SER A 35 11.92 2.27 13.95
CA SER A 35 13.35 2.58 13.84
C SER A 35 13.71 3.68 12.84
N LEU A 36 12.79 4.08 11.95
CA LEU A 36 12.93 5.28 11.12
C LEU A 36 12.38 6.56 11.77
N TRP A 37 11.83 6.47 12.99
CA TRP A 37 11.16 7.58 13.70
C TRP A 37 11.98 8.16 14.86
N SER A 38 13.31 8.15 14.71
CA SER A 38 14.22 8.77 15.69
C SER A 38 15.03 9.90 15.05
N GLY A 39 14.50 11.12 15.14
CA GLY A 39 15.27 12.33 14.95
C GLY A 39 14.45 13.60 15.21
N PRO A 40 14.68 14.31 16.32
CA PRO A 40 14.48 15.75 16.36
C PRO A 40 15.83 16.41 16.10
N THR A 41 15.93 17.19 15.03
CA THR A 41 16.84 18.34 14.98
C THR A 41 16.15 19.44 14.19
N ASP A 42 15.77 20.49 14.92
CA ASP A 42 15.70 21.85 14.38
C ASP A 42 16.93 22.10 13.52
N LEU A 43 16.71 22.36 12.23
CA LEU A 43 17.56 23.15 11.32
C LEU A 43 16.97 23.05 9.91
N MET A 44 16.09 23.99 9.58
CA MET A 44 16.16 24.85 8.40
C MET A 44 14.85 25.62 8.29
N GLY A 45 14.95 26.94 8.46
CA GLY A 45 13.85 27.86 8.23
C GLY A 45 13.43 27.85 6.77
N GLY A 46 12.12 27.69 6.57
CA GLY A 46 11.43 27.95 5.31
C GLY A 46 10.03 28.44 5.66
N GLN A 47 9.89 29.76 5.84
CA GLN A 47 8.59 30.41 5.78
C GLN A 47 8.00 30.25 4.38
N ASN A 48 6.74 29.82 4.34
CA ASN A 48 5.64 30.10 3.39
C ASN A 48 4.73 28.87 3.48
N GLY A 49 3.51 28.87 4.01
CA GLY A 49 2.48 29.90 4.14
C GLY A 49 1.19 29.17 3.73
N ASN A 50 0.34 28.80 4.70
CA ASN A 50 -1.04 28.28 4.61
C ASN A 50 -1.29 27.23 5.72
N ALA A 51 -1.35 27.69 6.97
CA ALA A 51 -1.81 26.85 8.07
C ALA A 51 -3.31 26.56 7.88
N ILE A 52 -3.69 25.29 7.79
CA ILE A 52 -5.08 24.89 7.93
C ILE A 52 -5.53 25.33 9.33
N GLN A 53 -6.61 26.11 9.44
CA GLN A 53 -7.14 26.51 10.75
C GLN A 53 -7.49 25.26 11.55
N ASP A 54 -7.06 25.21 12.82
CA ASP A 54 -7.12 24.05 13.73
C ASP A 54 -8.51 23.40 13.91
N ARG A 55 -9.59 23.99 13.37
CA ARG A 55 -10.97 23.50 13.51
C ARG A 55 -11.68 23.10 12.22
N GLU A 56 -11.06 23.23 11.06
CA GLU A 56 -11.72 22.79 9.83
C GLU A 56 -11.80 21.26 9.77
N VAL A 57 -13.01 20.74 9.52
CA VAL A 57 -13.24 19.33 9.24
C VAL A 57 -12.89 19.05 7.77
N ILE A 58 -11.82 18.31 7.55
CA ILE A 58 -11.34 17.92 6.21
C ILE A 58 -12.10 16.70 5.69
N ALA A 59 -12.40 15.75 6.58
CA ALA A 59 -13.14 14.54 6.26
C ALA A 59 -13.86 14.00 7.50
N THR A 60 -14.84 13.12 7.29
CA THR A 60 -15.52 12.39 8.36
C THR A 60 -15.46 10.88 8.10
N VAL A 61 -15.37 10.08 9.17
CA VAL A 61 -15.30 8.62 9.14
C VAL A 61 -16.29 8.06 10.16
N GLY A 62 -17.46 7.65 9.68
CA GLY A 62 -18.59 7.34 10.56
C GLY A 62 -19.00 8.58 11.35
N LYS A 63 -18.87 8.53 12.68
CA LYS A 63 -19.19 9.67 13.58
C LYS A 63 -17.97 10.54 13.94
N GLU A 64 -16.78 10.13 13.54
CA GLU A 64 -15.53 10.82 13.87
C GLU A 64 -15.17 11.84 12.79
N SER A 65 -14.63 12.99 13.20
CA SER A 65 -14.11 14.02 12.29
C SER A 65 -12.59 13.92 12.19
N ILE A 66 -12.07 14.27 11.01
CA ILE A 66 -10.65 14.45 10.73
C ILE A 66 -10.44 15.94 10.52
N TYR A 67 -9.63 16.55 11.39
CA TYR A 67 -9.37 17.98 11.37
C TYR A 67 -8.10 18.33 10.58
N GLY A 68 -8.05 19.57 10.11
CA GLY A 68 -6.92 20.12 9.38
C GLY A 68 -5.58 19.99 10.08
N GLU A 69 -5.56 20.22 11.41
CA GLU A 69 -4.36 20.10 12.23
C GLU A 69 -3.78 18.68 12.25
N GLU A 70 -4.65 17.66 12.35
CA GLU A 70 -4.26 16.26 12.37
C GLU A 70 -3.61 15.87 11.03
N VAL A 71 -4.21 16.32 9.92
CA VAL A 71 -3.70 16.09 8.57
C VAL A 71 -2.33 16.74 8.42
N MET A 72 -2.19 18.03 8.76
CA MET A 72 -0.92 18.74 8.59
C MET A 72 0.17 18.27 9.55
N LYS A 73 -0.18 17.74 10.71
CA LYS A 73 0.78 17.07 11.60
C LYS A 73 1.44 15.89 10.88
N ILE A 74 0.66 15.01 10.26
CA ILE A 74 1.16 13.86 9.51
C ILE A 74 1.93 14.32 8.25
N VAL A 75 1.41 15.30 7.51
CA VAL A 75 2.08 15.82 6.31
C VAL A 75 3.47 16.36 6.67
N ARG A 76 3.59 17.22 7.70
CA ARG A 76 4.88 17.77 8.14
C ARG A 76 5.84 16.68 8.59
N GLN A 77 5.32 15.67 9.30
CA GLN A 77 6.12 14.54 9.73
C GLN A 77 6.67 13.72 8.56
N ASN A 78 5.85 13.46 7.54
CA ASN A 78 6.31 12.76 6.34
C ASN A 78 7.30 13.60 5.52
N GLN A 79 7.11 14.93 5.49
CA GLN A 79 7.99 15.87 4.81
C GLN A 79 9.38 15.99 5.44
N GLN A 80 9.55 15.67 6.73
CA GLN A 80 10.88 15.62 7.35
C GLN A 80 11.80 14.58 6.69
N PHE A 81 11.24 13.48 6.21
CA PHE A 81 11.98 12.40 5.57
C PHE A 81 11.94 12.48 4.04
N ASN A 82 10.88 13.08 3.49
CA ASN A 82 10.68 13.24 2.07
C ASN A 82 10.01 14.58 1.78
N PRO A 83 10.80 15.68 1.69
CA PRO A 83 10.24 17.02 1.53
C PRO A 83 9.40 17.09 0.24
N SER A 84 8.22 17.72 0.33
CA SER A 84 7.38 17.90 -0.84
C SER A 84 8.09 18.83 -1.84
N SER A 85 8.05 18.48 -3.13
CA SER A 85 8.72 19.22 -4.19
C SER A 85 7.78 20.11 -5.00
N GLY A 86 6.51 20.24 -4.57
CA GLY A 86 5.51 21.09 -5.22
C GLY A 86 4.06 20.67 -4.96
N PRO A 87 3.08 21.38 -5.58
CA PRO A 87 1.64 21.21 -5.31
C PRO A 87 1.11 19.79 -5.52
N ALA A 88 1.66 19.05 -6.50
CA ALA A 88 1.31 17.65 -6.74
C ALA A 88 1.62 16.76 -5.53
N SER A 89 2.85 16.85 -5.04
CA SER A 89 3.32 16.07 -3.90
C SER A 89 2.63 16.49 -2.59
N GLU A 90 2.21 17.75 -2.48
CA GLU A 90 1.43 18.25 -1.35
C GLU A 90 0.01 17.66 -1.34
N LEU A 91 -0.72 17.71 -2.46
CA LEU A 91 -2.04 17.06 -2.59
C LEU A 91 -1.97 15.56 -2.30
N GLN A 92 -0.94 14.88 -2.82
CA GLN A 92 -0.69 13.47 -2.53
C GLN A 92 -0.44 13.22 -1.03
N SER A 93 0.40 14.04 -0.40
CA SER A 93 0.72 13.91 1.02
C SER A 93 -0.52 14.13 1.89
N ILE A 94 -1.35 15.10 1.54
CA ILE A 94 -2.63 15.38 2.20
C ILE A 94 -3.58 14.19 2.06
N ASP A 95 -3.77 13.64 0.85
CA ASP A 95 -4.62 12.47 0.65
C ASP A 95 -4.12 11.24 1.44
N GLN A 96 -2.81 11.01 1.45
CA GLN A 96 -2.19 9.93 2.24
C GLN A 96 -2.44 10.12 3.75
N ALA A 97 -2.26 11.33 4.27
CA ALA A 97 -2.53 11.66 5.66
C ALA A 97 -4.00 11.44 6.03
N ILE A 98 -4.94 11.85 5.16
CA ILE A 98 -6.38 11.61 5.35
C ILE A 98 -6.68 10.11 5.38
N ASN A 99 -6.10 9.32 4.49
CA ASN A 99 -6.31 7.87 4.46
C ASN A 99 -5.74 7.19 5.71
N GLN A 100 -4.58 7.63 6.20
CA GLN A 100 -4.00 7.13 7.44
C GLN A 100 -4.89 7.45 8.64
N LEU A 101 -5.34 8.70 8.78
CA LEU A 101 -6.26 9.10 9.86
C LEU A 101 -7.60 8.36 9.75
N ALA A 102 -8.13 8.21 8.54
CA ALA A 102 -9.37 7.50 8.32
C ALA A 102 -9.28 6.03 8.74
N TYR A 103 -8.19 5.35 8.40
CA TYR A 103 -7.92 4.00 8.88
C TYR A 103 -7.86 3.96 10.41
N GLN A 104 -7.15 4.89 11.05
CA GLN A 104 -7.06 4.96 12.51
C GLN A 104 -8.45 5.15 13.17
N LYS A 105 -9.27 6.09 12.68
CA LYS A 105 -10.61 6.33 13.23
C LYS A 105 -11.55 5.14 12.99
N ALA A 106 -11.49 4.49 11.82
CA ALA A 106 -12.25 3.28 11.53
C ALA A 106 -11.83 2.11 12.44
N PHE A 107 -10.53 1.95 12.66
CA PHE A 107 -9.97 0.95 13.57
C PHE A 107 -10.44 1.16 15.02
N VAL A 108 -10.39 2.39 15.54
CA VAL A 108 -10.86 2.71 16.90
C VAL A 108 -12.35 2.40 17.05
N GLN A 109 -13.17 2.74 16.05
CA GLN A 109 -14.60 2.39 16.06
C GLN A 109 -14.83 0.87 16.06
N ALA A 110 -14.05 0.12 15.26
CA ALA A 110 -14.10 -1.34 15.23
C ALA A 110 -13.69 -1.94 16.58
N ALA A 111 -12.59 -1.47 17.16
CA ALA A 111 -12.10 -1.93 18.46
C ALA A 111 -13.11 -1.62 19.57
N LYS A 112 -13.76 -0.45 19.55
CA LYS A 112 -14.82 -0.09 20.49
C LYS A 112 -16.03 -1.01 20.36
N LYS A 113 -16.49 -1.28 19.13
CA LYS A 113 -17.59 -2.21 18.82
C LYS A 113 -17.27 -3.64 19.30
N ALA A 114 -16.01 -4.05 19.21
CA ALA A 114 -15.53 -5.36 19.65
C ALA A 114 -15.19 -5.45 21.15
N GLY A 115 -15.24 -4.34 21.91
CA GLY A 115 -14.80 -4.31 23.31
C GLY A 115 -13.29 -4.50 23.50
N MET A 116 -12.49 -4.20 22.47
CA MET A 116 -11.05 -4.46 22.41
C MET A 116 -10.18 -3.23 22.65
N LEU A 117 -10.78 -2.06 22.94
CA LEU A 117 -10.02 -0.84 23.21
C LEU A 117 -9.09 -1.04 24.43
N ALA A 118 -7.83 -0.63 24.30
CA ALA A 118 -6.89 -0.65 25.41
C ALA A 118 -7.25 0.43 26.45
N SER A 119 -7.17 0.07 27.73
CA SER A 119 -7.23 0.99 28.86
C SER A 119 -5.88 1.68 29.07
N GLY A 120 -5.86 2.81 29.78
CA GLY A 120 -4.60 3.53 30.08
C GLY A 120 -3.53 2.64 30.71
N ARG A 121 -3.92 1.76 31.66
CA ARG A 121 -3.01 0.78 32.26
C ARG A 121 -2.41 -0.21 31.25
N GLU A 122 -3.19 -0.64 30.27
CA GLU A 122 -2.71 -1.52 29.20
C GLU A 122 -1.78 -0.77 28.23
N VAL A 123 -2.04 0.51 27.98
CA VAL A 123 -1.17 1.38 27.18
C VAL A 123 0.17 1.59 27.88
N ASP A 124 0.18 1.88 29.18
CA ASP A 124 1.42 2.07 29.96
C ASP A 124 2.25 0.79 30.03
N ALA A 125 1.61 -0.35 30.27
CA ALA A 125 2.27 -1.65 30.22
C ALA A 125 2.87 -1.95 28.84
N PHE A 126 2.17 -1.54 27.76
CA PHE A 126 2.67 -1.67 26.40
C PHE A 126 3.88 -0.76 26.14
N LYS A 127 3.83 0.51 26.58
CA LYS A 127 4.96 1.46 26.49
C LYS A 127 6.20 0.89 27.19
N GLU A 128 6.06 0.45 28.44
CA GLU A 128 7.15 -0.12 29.22
C GLU A 128 7.75 -1.36 28.55
N LYS A 129 6.89 -2.27 28.07
CA LYS A 129 7.35 -3.46 27.34
C LYS A 129 8.11 -3.07 26.06
N THR A 130 7.59 -2.12 25.28
CA THR A 130 8.18 -1.69 24.02
C THR A 130 9.55 -1.04 24.24
N PHE A 131 9.65 -0.18 25.27
CA PHE A 131 10.94 0.41 25.64
C PHE A 131 11.95 -0.66 26.08
N ARG A 132 11.54 -1.65 26.88
CA ARG A 132 12.41 -2.78 27.27
C ARG A 132 12.88 -3.60 26.07
N ASP A 133 11.99 -3.89 25.12
CA ASP A 133 12.33 -4.63 23.90
C ASP A 133 13.31 -3.83 23.01
N GLN A 134 13.16 -2.51 22.96
CA GLN A 134 14.10 -1.61 22.29
C GLN A 134 15.47 -1.61 22.96
N LEU A 135 15.53 -1.53 24.30
CA LEU A 135 16.79 -1.66 25.04
C LEU A 135 17.46 -3.02 24.81
N ALA A 136 16.70 -4.12 24.81
CA ALA A 136 17.23 -5.44 24.52
C ALA A 136 17.85 -5.52 23.11
N SER A 137 17.22 -4.87 22.13
CA SER A 137 17.73 -4.78 20.77
C SER A 137 19.05 -3.99 20.69
N TYR A 138 19.15 -2.86 21.39
CA TYR A 138 20.41 -2.11 21.48
C TYR A 138 21.51 -2.89 22.21
N ARG A 139 21.18 -3.63 23.27
CA ARG A 139 22.18 -4.50 23.93
C ARG A 139 22.71 -5.54 22.96
N ALA A 140 21.83 -6.19 22.20
CA ALA A 140 22.22 -7.20 21.22
C ALA A 140 23.11 -6.65 20.09
N SER A 141 22.94 -5.38 19.69
CA SER A 141 23.72 -4.77 18.61
C SER A 141 25.03 -4.11 19.07
N LEU A 142 25.04 -3.50 20.26
CA LEU A 142 26.17 -2.69 20.72
C LEU A 142 27.09 -3.42 21.68
N LEU A 143 26.57 -4.40 22.43
CA LEU A 143 27.35 -5.12 23.42
C LEU A 143 27.80 -6.47 22.89
N LYS A 144 29.01 -6.89 23.29
CA LYS A 144 29.57 -8.19 22.92
C LYS A 144 28.66 -9.30 23.45
N ASP A 145 28.22 -10.17 22.54
CA ASP A 145 27.28 -11.27 22.83
C ASP A 145 25.93 -10.82 23.44
N GLY A 146 25.57 -9.54 23.32
CA GLY A 146 24.36 -8.97 23.93
C GLY A 146 24.36 -8.86 25.45
N LYS A 147 25.54 -9.01 26.10
CA LYS A 147 25.68 -9.04 27.56
C LYS A 147 26.35 -7.77 28.09
N GLY A 148 25.82 -7.23 29.19
CA GLY A 148 26.37 -6.09 29.91
C GLY A 148 25.31 -5.38 30.76
N THR A 149 25.74 -4.38 31.52
CA THR A 149 24.88 -3.53 32.36
C THR A 149 24.33 -2.34 31.57
N ASP A 150 23.37 -1.62 32.14
CA ASP A 150 22.85 -0.39 31.53
C ASP A 150 23.91 0.71 31.44
N ALA A 151 24.89 0.70 32.34
CA ALA A 151 26.04 1.60 32.27
C ALA A 151 26.94 1.28 31.05
N ASP A 152 27.12 0.00 30.73
CA ASP A 152 27.88 -0.42 29.55
C ASP A 152 27.15 -0.01 28.26
N LEU A 153 25.82 -0.17 28.25
CA LEU A 153 24.98 0.23 27.13
C LEU A 153 24.97 1.76 26.93
N ASP A 154 24.82 2.54 28.01
CA ASP A 154 24.84 4.00 27.96
C ASP A 154 26.18 4.53 27.41
N LYS A 155 27.29 3.92 27.82
CA LYS A 155 28.61 4.28 27.31
C LYS A 155 28.73 4.04 25.81
N GLU A 156 28.27 2.90 25.30
CA GLU A 156 28.37 2.59 23.88
C GLU A 156 27.36 3.40 23.03
N MET A 157 26.16 3.67 23.56
CA MET A 157 25.18 4.57 22.94
C MET A 157 25.74 5.98 22.76
N LYS A 158 26.38 6.54 23.80
CA LYS A 158 27.05 7.86 23.72
C LYS A 158 28.17 7.86 22.68
N LYS A 159 28.92 6.78 22.59
CA LYS A 159 30.04 6.65 21.66
C LYS A 159 29.61 6.50 20.20
N GLN A 160 28.58 5.71 19.91
CA GLN A 160 28.15 5.44 18.53
C GLN A 160 27.11 6.45 18.00
N TYR A 161 26.21 6.92 18.85
CA TYR A 161 25.07 7.74 18.46
C TYR A 161 25.05 9.13 19.11
N GLY A 162 25.99 9.44 20.00
CA GLY A 162 26.06 10.73 20.67
C GLY A 162 24.90 10.99 21.65
N MET A 163 24.21 9.96 22.13
CA MET A 163 23.04 10.08 23.02
C MET A 163 23.11 9.15 24.23
N SER A 164 22.58 9.59 25.37
CA SER A 164 22.47 8.75 26.57
C SER A 164 21.21 7.87 26.58
N LEU A 165 21.17 6.87 27.46
CA LEU A 165 19.94 6.09 27.70
C LEU A 165 18.81 6.95 28.27
N ALA A 166 19.12 7.94 29.11
CA ALA A 166 18.13 8.86 29.64
C ALA A 166 17.52 9.74 28.53
N ASP A 167 18.34 10.19 27.57
CA ASP A 167 17.85 10.93 26.39
C ASP A 167 16.99 10.04 25.49
N LEU A 168 17.37 8.77 25.34
CA LEU A 168 16.59 7.79 24.60
C LEU A 168 15.21 7.57 25.25
N GLU A 169 15.17 7.34 26.57
CA GLU A 169 13.94 7.17 27.33
C GLU A 169 13.04 8.41 27.21
N LYS A 170 13.61 9.61 27.41
CA LYS A 170 12.88 10.86 27.26
C LYS A 170 12.26 10.99 25.87
N ARG A 171 13.05 10.77 24.81
CA ARG A 171 12.57 10.82 23.42
C ARG A 171 11.49 9.77 23.15
N PHE A 172 11.61 8.59 23.74
CA PHE A 172 10.61 7.53 23.62
C PHE A 172 9.28 7.93 24.28
N MET A 173 9.34 8.53 25.47
CA MET A 173 8.16 8.97 26.21
C MET A 173 7.50 10.23 25.63
N GLU A 174 8.23 11.06 24.90
CA GLU A 174 7.72 12.23 24.18
C GLU A 174 7.00 11.88 22.86
N GLN A 175 6.98 10.60 22.45
CA GLN A 175 6.24 10.17 21.26
C GLN A 175 4.72 10.35 21.44
N ASP A 176 4.00 10.48 20.32
CA ASP A 176 2.54 10.66 20.31
C ASP A 176 1.82 9.47 20.98
N GLU A 177 1.15 9.75 22.10
CA GLU A 177 0.40 8.76 22.88
C GLU A 177 -0.66 8.02 22.05
N THR A 178 -1.22 8.68 21.03
CA THR A 178 -2.20 8.08 20.12
C THR A 178 -1.65 6.82 19.47
N MET A 179 -0.37 6.81 19.10
CA MET A 179 0.26 5.65 18.47
C MET A 179 0.36 4.47 19.45
N PHE A 180 0.71 4.72 20.71
CA PHE A 180 0.74 3.68 21.74
C PHE A 180 -0.65 3.14 22.03
N VAL A 181 -1.69 3.99 22.06
CA VAL A 181 -3.08 3.56 22.24
C VAL A 181 -3.51 2.61 21.12
N LEU A 182 -3.20 2.96 19.86
CA LEU A 182 -3.54 2.16 18.70
C LEU A 182 -2.81 0.80 18.73
N GLN A 183 -1.50 0.80 19.00
CA GLN A 183 -0.69 -0.42 19.04
C GLN A 183 -1.07 -1.33 20.22
N ALA A 184 -1.29 -0.79 21.42
CA ALA A 184 -1.76 -1.54 22.56
C ALA A 184 -3.14 -2.16 22.30
N THR A 185 -4.04 -1.42 21.66
CA THR A 185 -5.37 -1.90 21.25
C THR A 185 -5.26 -3.04 20.24
N GLN A 186 -4.40 -2.89 19.23
CA GLN A 186 -4.15 -3.94 18.24
C GLN A 186 -3.58 -5.20 18.91
N GLN A 187 -2.59 -5.05 19.77
CA GLN A 187 -1.97 -6.16 20.49
C GLN A 187 -2.98 -6.91 21.37
N LYS A 188 -3.77 -6.17 22.16
CA LYS A 188 -4.85 -6.72 22.99
C LYS A 188 -5.86 -7.51 22.16
N TRP A 189 -6.27 -6.96 21.02
CA TRP A 189 -7.21 -7.65 20.12
C TRP A 189 -6.60 -8.93 19.55
N ILE A 190 -5.37 -8.86 19.04
CA ILE A 190 -4.67 -10.03 18.50
C ILE A 190 -4.49 -11.11 19.57
N ASP A 191 -4.11 -10.76 20.79
CA ASP A 191 -3.89 -11.73 21.86
C ASP A 191 -5.22 -12.38 22.32
N SER A 192 -6.29 -11.60 22.41
CA SER A 192 -7.66 -12.13 22.60
C SER A 192 -8.04 -13.15 21.51
N LEU A 193 -7.74 -12.86 20.24
CA LEU A 193 -7.98 -13.77 19.13
C LEU A 193 -7.07 -15.01 19.17
N LYS A 194 -5.79 -14.88 19.57
CA LYS A 194 -4.90 -16.04 19.74
C LYS A 194 -5.43 -16.99 20.81
N SER A 195 -5.89 -16.46 21.94
CA SER A 195 -6.52 -17.27 22.99
C SER A 195 -7.79 -17.96 22.48
N LYS A 196 -8.61 -17.26 21.69
CA LYS A 196 -9.83 -17.81 21.08
C LYS A 196 -9.54 -18.94 20.06
N TYR A 197 -8.47 -18.81 19.28
CA TYR A 197 -8.13 -19.73 18.19
C TYR A 197 -7.01 -20.72 18.53
N LEU A 198 -6.66 -20.89 19.81
CA LEU A 198 -5.71 -21.90 20.22
C LEU A 198 -6.28 -23.29 19.87
N PRO A 199 -5.64 -24.06 18.98
CA PRO A 199 -6.19 -25.32 18.51
C PRO A 199 -5.97 -26.41 19.56
N ASN A 200 -6.92 -27.33 19.67
CA ASN A 200 -6.64 -28.62 20.30
C ASN A 200 -5.78 -29.49 19.37
N ASP A 201 -5.30 -30.63 19.88
CA ASP A 201 -4.40 -31.53 19.13
C ASP A 201 -4.98 -32.01 17.80
N GLU A 202 -6.26 -32.35 17.77
CA GLU A 202 -6.93 -32.86 16.59
C GLU A 202 -7.08 -31.76 15.54
N GLN A 203 -7.50 -30.56 15.95
CA GLN A 203 -7.59 -29.38 15.09
C GLN A 203 -6.22 -29.00 14.53
N LEU A 204 -5.18 -29.08 15.36
CA LEU A 204 -3.83 -28.78 14.92
C LEU A 204 -3.34 -29.80 13.90
N LYS A 205 -3.58 -31.10 14.12
CA LYS A 205 -3.24 -32.15 13.15
C LYS A 205 -4.01 -31.96 11.84
N LEU A 206 -5.31 -31.71 11.93
CA LEU A 206 -6.19 -31.45 10.79
C LEU A 206 -5.73 -30.24 9.97
N SER A 207 -5.17 -29.20 10.60
CA SER A 207 -4.64 -28.02 9.88
C SER A 207 -3.49 -28.34 8.91
N TYR A 208 -2.87 -29.52 9.04
CA TYR A 208 -1.83 -30.01 8.15
C TYR A 208 -2.34 -30.95 7.06
N ASP A 209 -3.61 -31.35 7.10
CA ASP A 209 -4.17 -32.16 6.02
C ASP A 209 -4.15 -31.37 4.71
N GLU A 210 -3.74 -32.03 3.63
CA GLU A 210 -3.95 -31.54 2.27
C GLU A 210 -5.37 -31.88 1.83
N VAL A 211 -6.10 -30.86 1.40
CA VAL A 211 -7.52 -30.93 1.04
C VAL A 211 -7.70 -30.40 -0.38
N GLU A 212 -8.54 -31.07 -1.16
CA GLU A 212 -9.00 -30.62 -2.47
C GLU A 212 -10.53 -30.64 -2.51
N THR A 213 -11.14 -29.54 -2.93
CA THR A 213 -12.59 -29.48 -3.17
C THR A 213 -12.89 -29.06 -4.60
N ALA A 214 -13.89 -29.73 -5.19
CA ALA A 214 -14.46 -29.34 -6.47
C ALA A 214 -15.81 -28.63 -6.25
N ARG A 215 -16.20 -27.77 -7.18
CA ARG A 215 -17.50 -27.09 -7.15
C ARG A 215 -18.23 -27.18 -8.49
N ILE A 216 -19.55 -27.02 -8.39
CA ILE A 216 -20.43 -26.61 -9.48
C ILE A 216 -21.02 -25.27 -9.04
N VAL A 217 -20.80 -24.21 -9.81
CA VAL A 217 -21.46 -22.91 -9.63
C VAL A 217 -22.54 -22.70 -10.70
N LEU A 218 -23.70 -22.19 -10.28
CA LEU A 218 -24.77 -21.67 -11.13
C LEU A 218 -25.06 -20.23 -10.71
N ASN A 219 -25.09 -19.29 -11.65
CA ASN A 219 -25.33 -17.88 -11.34
C ASN A 219 -26.48 -17.26 -12.16
N SER A 220 -26.90 -16.06 -11.75
CA SER A 220 -27.96 -15.27 -12.38
C SER A 220 -27.47 -14.25 -13.41
N ASP A 221 -26.19 -14.31 -13.84
CA ASP A 221 -25.68 -13.39 -14.87
C ASP A 221 -26.30 -13.67 -16.24
N LYS A 222 -26.73 -14.92 -16.47
CA LYS A 222 -27.26 -15.41 -17.76
C LYS A 222 -28.73 -15.84 -17.69
N ARG A 223 -29.40 -15.68 -16.53
CA ARG A 223 -30.74 -16.22 -16.23
C ARG A 223 -31.31 -15.60 -14.96
N SER A 224 -32.59 -15.83 -14.65
CA SER A 224 -33.14 -15.36 -13.37
C SER A 224 -32.56 -16.12 -12.16
N VAL A 225 -32.72 -15.57 -10.96
CA VAL A 225 -32.27 -16.23 -9.72
C VAL A 225 -33.00 -17.57 -9.52
N GLU A 226 -34.31 -17.61 -9.81
CA GLU A 226 -35.13 -18.81 -9.72
C GLU A 226 -34.68 -19.89 -10.73
N GLU A 227 -34.34 -19.48 -11.95
CA GLU A 227 -33.83 -20.40 -12.98
C GLU A 227 -32.45 -20.94 -12.62
N ALA A 228 -31.57 -20.09 -12.07
CA ALA A 228 -30.27 -20.52 -11.57
C ALA A 228 -30.41 -21.53 -10.43
N LYS A 229 -31.31 -21.27 -9.48
CA LYS A 229 -31.61 -22.19 -8.37
C LYS A 229 -32.15 -23.51 -8.89
N LYS A 230 -33.13 -23.49 -9.80
CA LYS A 230 -33.71 -24.71 -10.38
C LYS A 230 -32.66 -25.56 -11.09
N LYS A 231 -31.79 -24.95 -11.90
CA LYS A 231 -30.68 -25.67 -12.55
C LYS A 231 -29.67 -26.23 -11.55
N ALA A 232 -29.43 -25.54 -10.45
CA ALA A 232 -28.55 -26.03 -9.40
C ALA A 232 -29.16 -27.25 -8.66
N GLU A 233 -30.47 -27.25 -8.44
CA GLU A 233 -31.21 -28.41 -7.93
C GLU A 233 -31.20 -29.58 -8.93
N GLU A 234 -31.33 -29.32 -10.23
CA GLU A 234 -31.16 -30.35 -11.28
C GLU A 234 -29.75 -30.97 -11.26
N ALA A 235 -28.71 -30.15 -11.08
CA ALA A 235 -27.34 -30.63 -10.94
C ALA A 235 -27.17 -31.47 -9.67
N LYS A 236 -27.74 -31.03 -8.54
CA LYS A 236 -27.74 -31.78 -7.27
C LYS A 236 -28.44 -33.13 -7.44
N ALA A 237 -29.61 -33.16 -8.07
CA ALA A 237 -30.37 -34.39 -8.33
C ALA A 237 -29.61 -35.35 -9.26
N ALA A 238 -28.92 -34.84 -10.29
CA ALA A 238 -28.11 -35.65 -11.19
C ALA A 238 -26.94 -36.31 -10.47
N VAL A 239 -26.22 -35.56 -9.62
CA VAL A 239 -25.11 -36.08 -8.82
C VAL A 239 -25.62 -37.11 -7.80
N ALA A 240 -26.73 -36.82 -7.11
CA ALA A 240 -27.37 -37.77 -6.20
C ALA A 240 -27.86 -39.05 -6.90
N GLY A 241 -28.27 -38.94 -8.17
CA GLY A 241 -28.64 -40.06 -9.04
C GLY A 241 -27.47 -40.87 -9.60
N GLY A 242 -26.23 -40.62 -9.16
CA GLY A 242 -25.05 -41.39 -9.53
C GLY A 242 -24.23 -40.81 -10.69
N MET A 243 -24.59 -39.63 -11.22
CA MET A 243 -23.72 -38.93 -12.17
C MET A 243 -22.41 -38.53 -11.49
N LYS A 244 -21.27 -38.79 -12.15
CA LYS A 244 -19.98 -38.35 -11.60
C LYS A 244 -19.93 -36.84 -11.51
N PHE A 245 -19.40 -36.32 -10.40
CA PHE A 245 -19.32 -34.88 -10.16
C PHE A 245 -18.58 -34.13 -11.29
N GLU A 246 -17.49 -34.69 -11.79
CA GLU A 246 -16.72 -34.15 -12.92
C GLU A 246 -17.53 -34.03 -14.22
N GLU A 247 -18.48 -34.93 -14.46
CA GLU A 247 -19.40 -34.88 -15.60
C GLU A 247 -20.47 -33.82 -15.37
N ALA A 248 -20.99 -33.73 -14.15
CA ALA A 248 -21.94 -32.70 -13.75
C ALA A 248 -21.34 -31.28 -13.84
N VAL A 249 -20.06 -31.10 -13.50
CA VAL A 249 -19.34 -29.82 -13.68
C VAL A 249 -19.35 -29.38 -15.14
N LYS A 250 -18.98 -30.28 -16.06
CA LYS A 250 -18.97 -29.98 -17.50
C LYS A 250 -20.35 -29.64 -18.04
N LYS A 251 -21.37 -30.36 -17.55
CA LYS A 251 -22.76 -30.24 -18.04
C LYS A 251 -23.49 -29.02 -17.48
N PHE A 252 -23.34 -28.74 -16.19
CA PHE A 252 -24.20 -27.79 -15.48
C PHE A 252 -23.49 -26.51 -15.06
N SER A 253 -22.19 -26.53 -14.78
CA SER A 253 -21.57 -25.37 -14.16
C SER A 253 -21.44 -24.17 -15.10
N ASP A 254 -21.59 -22.97 -14.56
CA ASP A 254 -21.26 -21.70 -15.22
C ASP A 254 -19.80 -21.29 -15.07
N ASP A 255 -18.98 -22.09 -14.38
CA ASP A 255 -17.55 -21.82 -14.23
C ASP A 255 -16.86 -21.66 -15.59
N VAL A 256 -15.76 -20.90 -15.60
CA VAL A 256 -14.92 -20.72 -16.79
C VAL A 256 -14.29 -22.04 -17.21
N ASP A 257 -13.98 -22.19 -18.51
CA ASP A 257 -13.52 -23.47 -19.08
C ASP A 257 -12.27 -24.01 -18.41
N PHE A 258 -11.37 -23.14 -17.93
CA PHE A 258 -10.19 -23.55 -17.16
C PHE A 258 -10.57 -24.41 -15.94
N ILE A 259 -11.59 -24.01 -15.17
CA ILE A 259 -12.05 -24.71 -13.98
C ILE A 259 -12.79 -26.00 -14.36
N LYS A 260 -13.64 -25.94 -15.40
CA LYS A 260 -14.33 -27.12 -15.93
C LYS A 260 -13.37 -28.21 -16.43
N ASN A 261 -12.29 -27.79 -17.11
CA ASN A 261 -11.23 -28.69 -17.58
C ASN A 261 -10.43 -29.30 -16.43
N GLN A 262 -10.39 -28.65 -15.27
CA GLN A 262 -9.87 -29.20 -14.02
C GLN A 262 -10.92 -29.96 -13.20
N LYS A 263 -11.99 -30.44 -13.84
CA LYS A 263 -13.06 -31.22 -13.19
C LYS A 263 -13.74 -30.47 -12.05
N GLY A 264 -13.73 -29.14 -12.09
CA GLY A 264 -14.34 -28.28 -11.06
C GLY A 264 -13.46 -28.06 -9.83
N ILE A 265 -12.24 -28.62 -9.79
CA ILE A 265 -11.31 -28.40 -8.67
C ILE A 265 -10.92 -26.92 -8.66
N ILE A 266 -11.21 -26.26 -7.55
CA ILE A 266 -10.98 -24.82 -7.40
C ILE A 266 -10.18 -24.50 -6.14
N ASP A 267 -10.32 -25.31 -5.09
CA ASP A 267 -9.61 -25.13 -3.84
C ASP A 267 -8.70 -26.33 -3.58
N LYS A 268 -7.41 -26.06 -3.44
CA LYS A 268 -6.38 -27.05 -3.17
C LYS A 268 -5.32 -26.47 -2.26
N GLY A 269 -4.99 -27.16 -1.18
CA GLY A 269 -3.93 -26.74 -0.28
C GLY A 269 -4.05 -27.39 1.09
N ARG A 270 -3.44 -26.77 2.09
CA ARG A 270 -3.63 -27.20 3.48
C ARG A 270 -5.06 -26.88 3.92
N TYR A 271 -5.59 -27.66 4.85
CA TYR A 271 -6.95 -27.51 5.37
C TYR A 271 -7.28 -26.05 5.74
N GLY A 272 -6.37 -25.38 6.47
CA GLY A 272 -6.57 -23.97 6.86
C GLY A 272 -6.61 -22.99 5.68
N ASP A 273 -5.83 -23.26 4.63
CA ASP A 273 -5.82 -22.43 3.41
C ASP A 273 -7.13 -22.61 2.64
N VAL A 274 -7.58 -23.86 2.47
CA VAL A 274 -8.86 -24.18 1.82
C VAL A 274 -10.04 -23.61 2.61
N GLN A 275 -10.01 -23.69 3.95
CA GLN A 275 -11.01 -23.08 4.82
C GLN A 275 -11.12 -21.57 4.57
N ASN A 276 -9.99 -20.88 4.41
CA ASN A 276 -9.98 -19.45 4.10
C ASN A 276 -10.50 -19.17 2.69
N MET A 277 -10.06 -19.94 1.69
CA MET A 277 -10.54 -19.79 0.30
C MET A 277 -12.06 -19.95 0.19
N LEU A 278 -12.64 -20.91 0.92
CA LEU A 278 -14.09 -21.09 1.01
C LEU A 278 -14.77 -19.94 1.77
N GLY A 279 -14.17 -19.48 2.87
CA GLY A 279 -14.69 -18.38 3.70
C GLY A 279 -14.76 -17.02 3.03
N TYR A 280 -14.08 -16.81 1.89
CA TYR A 280 -14.27 -15.62 1.06
C TYR A 280 -15.57 -15.66 0.23
N ARG A 281 -16.15 -16.84 -0.01
CA ARG A 281 -17.36 -17.02 -0.83
C ARG A 281 -18.60 -17.37 -0.01
N LEU A 282 -18.40 -18.08 1.10
CA LEU A 282 -19.46 -18.77 1.83
C LEU A 282 -19.55 -18.29 3.27
N LYS A 283 -20.71 -18.51 3.89
CA LYS A 283 -20.91 -18.26 5.32
C LYS A 283 -20.14 -19.29 6.16
N PRO A 284 -19.67 -18.94 7.37
CA PRO A 284 -18.85 -19.84 8.20
C PRO A 284 -19.46 -21.23 8.43
N GLU A 285 -20.77 -21.30 8.63
CA GLU A 285 -21.51 -22.54 8.83
C GLU A 285 -21.43 -23.49 7.63
N ASP A 286 -21.43 -22.97 6.41
CA ASP A 286 -21.37 -23.77 5.19
C ASP A 286 -19.94 -24.21 4.86
N VAL A 287 -18.94 -23.37 5.19
CA VAL A 287 -17.52 -23.76 5.11
C VAL A 287 -17.26 -24.99 5.99
N GLY A 288 -17.77 -24.98 7.23
CA GLY A 288 -17.63 -26.11 8.15
C GLY A 288 -18.25 -27.39 7.61
N LYS A 289 -19.46 -27.31 7.02
CA LYS A 289 -20.13 -28.46 6.40
C LYS A 289 -19.35 -29.04 5.24
N ILE A 290 -18.82 -28.20 4.34
CA ILE A 290 -18.02 -28.66 3.18
C ILE A 290 -16.76 -29.38 3.67
N LEU A 291 -16.04 -28.80 4.64
CA LEU A 291 -14.83 -29.40 5.16
C LEU A 291 -15.10 -30.66 6.01
N ALA A 292 -16.33 -30.87 6.47
CA ALA A 292 -16.73 -32.09 7.17
C ALA A 292 -17.14 -33.23 6.22
N LEU A 293 -17.29 -32.98 4.92
CA LEU A 293 -17.67 -34.01 3.96
C LEU A 293 -16.64 -35.15 3.91
N PRO A 294 -17.08 -36.41 3.82
CA PRO A 294 -16.19 -37.52 3.51
C PRO A 294 -15.65 -37.37 2.09
N VAL A 295 -14.54 -38.03 1.76
CA VAL A 295 -14.01 -38.05 0.39
C VAL A 295 -15.08 -38.61 -0.57
N ASN A 296 -15.26 -37.93 -1.70
CA ASN A 296 -16.35 -38.07 -2.67
C ASN A 296 -17.74 -37.66 -2.18
N GLY A 297 -17.89 -37.25 -0.91
CA GLY A 297 -19.10 -36.67 -0.36
C GLY A 297 -19.42 -35.32 -1.01
N THR A 298 -20.70 -35.08 -1.27
CA THR A 298 -21.21 -33.87 -1.91
C THR A 298 -22.04 -33.07 -0.90
N SER A 299 -21.94 -31.74 -0.94
CA SER A 299 -22.72 -30.85 -0.07
C SER A 299 -24.20 -30.83 -0.45
N ASP A 300 -25.03 -30.25 0.42
CA ASP A 300 -26.30 -29.68 -0.01
C ASP A 300 -26.08 -28.48 -0.95
N LEU A 301 -27.17 -27.99 -1.54
CA LEU A 301 -27.14 -26.76 -2.31
C LEU A 301 -26.90 -25.57 -1.36
N ILE A 302 -25.86 -24.79 -1.65
CA ILE A 302 -25.46 -23.64 -0.85
C ILE A 302 -25.74 -22.37 -1.63
N GLU A 303 -26.51 -21.46 -1.03
CA GLU A 303 -26.71 -20.12 -1.57
C GLU A 303 -25.54 -19.22 -1.18
N ALA A 304 -24.98 -18.54 -2.16
CA ALA A 304 -23.92 -17.57 -1.94
C ALA A 304 -24.40 -16.37 -1.12
N SER A 305 -23.46 -15.66 -0.50
CA SER A 305 -23.78 -14.45 0.26
C SER A 305 -24.35 -13.31 -0.59
N ASP A 306 -24.19 -13.35 -1.91
CA ASP A 306 -24.73 -12.37 -2.86
C ASP A 306 -26.21 -12.60 -3.23
N GLY A 307 -26.81 -13.74 -2.83
CA GLY A 307 -28.17 -14.15 -3.18
C GLY A 307 -28.39 -14.41 -4.67
N LYS A 308 -27.33 -14.51 -5.47
CA LYS A 308 -27.34 -14.60 -6.94
C LYS A 308 -26.62 -15.84 -7.47
N SER A 309 -25.77 -16.45 -6.64
CA SER A 309 -25.01 -17.63 -7.00
C SER A 309 -25.39 -18.82 -6.13
N PHE A 310 -25.42 -20.01 -6.72
CA PHE A 310 -25.71 -21.27 -6.05
C PHE A 310 -24.58 -22.25 -6.28
N PHE A 311 -24.17 -22.95 -5.22
CA PHE A 311 -23.02 -23.84 -5.23
C PHE A 311 -23.36 -25.25 -4.77
N LEU A 312 -22.77 -26.23 -5.45
CA LEU A 312 -22.63 -27.61 -4.96
C LEU A 312 -21.13 -27.90 -4.84
N TYR A 313 -20.68 -28.45 -3.71
CA TYR A 313 -19.28 -28.80 -3.48
C TYR A 313 -19.10 -30.30 -3.31
N GLN A 314 -17.94 -30.81 -3.70
CA GLN A 314 -17.49 -32.17 -3.39
C GLN A 314 -16.11 -32.14 -2.74
N MET A 315 -15.92 -32.95 -1.70
CA MET A 315 -14.60 -33.24 -1.13
C MET A 315 -13.88 -34.25 -2.04
N VAL A 316 -12.90 -33.81 -2.82
CA VAL A 316 -12.22 -34.67 -3.80
C VAL A 316 -11.11 -35.49 -3.14
N SER A 317 -10.33 -34.87 -2.25
CA SER A 317 -9.30 -35.58 -1.50
C SER A 317 -9.02 -34.93 -0.15
N ARG A 318 -8.65 -35.78 0.82
CA ARG A 318 -8.07 -35.39 2.11
C ARG A 318 -6.92 -36.34 2.43
N LYS A 319 -5.73 -35.80 2.67
CA LYS A 319 -4.53 -36.58 2.99
C LYS A 319 -3.76 -35.95 4.15
N PRO A 320 -3.45 -36.71 5.22
CA PRO A 320 -2.60 -36.20 6.29
C PRO A 320 -1.21 -35.83 5.77
N ASN A 321 -0.73 -34.62 6.10
CA ASN A 321 0.61 -34.16 5.73
C ASN A 321 1.32 -33.49 6.92
N LEU A 322 1.50 -34.24 8.00
CA LEU A 322 2.14 -33.76 9.21
C LEU A 322 3.66 -33.55 9.03
N PRO A 323 4.23 -32.48 9.61
CA PRO A 323 5.67 -32.33 9.72
C PRO A 323 6.31 -33.50 10.46
N LYS A 324 7.53 -33.90 10.07
CA LYS A 324 8.26 -34.97 10.76
C LYS A 324 8.57 -34.62 12.23
N ASP A 325 8.76 -33.34 12.52
CA ASP A 325 9.00 -32.77 13.85
C ASP A 325 7.71 -32.33 14.56
N PHE A 326 6.53 -32.81 14.14
CA PHE A 326 5.23 -32.39 14.69
C PHE A 326 5.13 -32.58 16.20
N GLU A 327 5.41 -33.77 16.71
CA GLU A 327 5.27 -34.05 18.15
C GLU A 327 6.32 -33.28 18.98
N GLU A 328 7.53 -33.09 18.47
CA GLU A 328 8.59 -32.31 19.13
C GLU A 328 8.26 -30.80 19.19
N LYS A 329 7.63 -30.25 18.15
CA LYS A 329 7.34 -28.80 18.01
C LYS A 329 5.87 -28.46 18.10
N LYS A 330 5.08 -29.34 18.69
CA LYS A 330 3.62 -29.23 18.76
C LYS A 330 3.15 -27.89 19.33
N LYS A 331 3.79 -27.42 20.41
CA LYS A 331 3.47 -26.12 21.02
C LYS A 331 3.77 -24.95 20.07
N GLU A 332 4.93 -24.96 19.41
CA GLU A 332 5.30 -23.95 18.42
C GLU A 332 4.29 -23.93 17.26
N TYR A 333 3.85 -25.09 16.79
CA TYR A 333 2.84 -25.20 15.74
C TYR A 333 1.45 -24.72 16.18
N ALA A 334 1.05 -24.99 17.42
CA ALA A 334 -0.20 -24.47 17.99
C ALA A 334 -0.19 -22.94 18.05
N GLU A 335 0.92 -22.36 18.53
CA GLU A 335 1.12 -20.91 18.60
C GLU A 335 1.12 -20.27 17.21
N GLN A 336 1.81 -20.88 16.23
CA GLN A 336 1.82 -20.42 14.84
C GLN A 336 0.42 -20.45 14.22
N TYR A 337 -0.34 -21.53 14.44
CA TYR A 337 -1.72 -21.64 13.97
C TYR A 337 -2.60 -20.54 14.58
N ALA A 338 -2.58 -20.39 15.91
CA ALA A 338 -3.36 -19.39 16.61
C ALA A 338 -3.02 -17.97 16.16
N ASN A 339 -1.72 -17.67 15.99
CA ASN A 339 -1.26 -16.37 15.48
C ASN A 339 -1.72 -16.12 14.04
N GLN A 340 -1.62 -17.10 13.15
CA GLN A 340 -2.07 -16.95 11.77
C GLN A 340 -3.59 -16.68 11.71
N ARG A 341 -4.39 -17.43 12.47
CA ARG A 341 -5.85 -17.24 12.54
C ARG A 341 -6.22 -15.89 13.15
N ALA A 342 -5.53 -15.49 14.21
CA ALA A 342 -5.72 -14.19 14.84
C ALA A 342 -5.45 -13.03 13.88
N GLN A 343 -4.33 -13.07 13.14
CA GLN A 343 -3.98 -12.05 12.16
C GLN A 343 -4.99 -11.98 11.00
N GLN A 344 -5.47 -13.12 10.52
CA GLN A 344 -6.49 -13.18 9.46
C GLN A 344 -7.82 -12.58 9.92
N GLU A 345 -8.29 -12.96 11.10
CA GLU A 345 -9.55 -12.44 11.65
C GLU A 345 -9.44 -10.94 11.99
N PHE A 346 -8.29 -10.51 12.51
CA PHE A 346 -7.99 -9.10 12.72
C PHE A 346 -8.01 -8.30 11.42
N PHE A 347 -7.30 -8.76 10.37
CA PHE A 347 -7.29 -8.11 9.07
C PHE A 347 -8.69 -8.05 8.45
N LYS A 348 -9.45 -9.16 8.52
CA LYS A 348 -10.83 -9.20 8.06
C LYS A 348 -11.70 -8.18 8.80
N SER A 349 -11.64 -8.16 10.13
CA SER A 349 -12.45 -7.29 10.97
C SER A 349 -12.14 -5.80 10.71
N THR A 350 -10.86 -5.46 10.63
CA THR A 350 -10.42 -4.08 10.37
C THR A 350 -10.71 -3.64 8.93
N SER A 351 -10.55 -4.52 7.95
CA SER A 351 -10.92 -4.25 6.56
C SER A 351 -12.43 -4.03 6.40
N THR A 352 -13.27 -4.90 7.00
CA THR A 352 -14.72 -4.68 7.03
C THR A 352 -15.07 -3.34 7.67
N ALA A 353 -14.39 -2.95 8.75
CA ALA A 353 -14.59 -1.65 9.37
C ALA A 353 -14.23 -0.49 8.44
N THR A 354 -13.14 -0.56 7.67
CA THR A 354 -12.80 0.49 6.69
C THR A 354 -13.83 0.61 5.56
N GLN A 355 -14.52 -0.48 5.23
CA GLN A 355 -15.62 -0.48 4.26
C GLN A 355 -16.94 0.04 4.87
N GLU A 356 -17.22 -0.30 6.13
CA GLU A 356 -18.40 0.15 6.89
C GLU A 356 -18.31 1.66 7.18
N TYR A 357 -17.14 2.13 7.64
CA TYR A 357 -16.87 3.52 7.98
C TYR A 357 -16.20 4.26 6.81
N LYS A 358 -16.94 4.45 5.71
CA LYS A 358 -16.43 5.18 4.54
C LYS A 358 -15.99 6.59 4.90
N THR A 359 -14.87 7.02 4.32
CA THR A 359 -14.38 8.39 4.43
C THR A 359 -15.19 9.31 3.53
N ASP A 360 -15.79 10.34 4.12
CA ASP A 360 -16.50 11.40 3.42
C ASP A 360 -15.66 12.69 3.46
N ILE A 361 -15.03 13.02 2.34
CA ILE A 361 -14.16 14.20 2.20
C ILE A 361 -15.02 15.45 2.05
N LYS A 362 -14.77 16.44 2.92
CA LYS A 362 -15.51 17.72 2.95
C LYS A 362 -14.87 18.80 2.08
N ILE A 363 -13.58 18.68 1.77
CA ILE A 363 -12.86 19.65 0.94
C ILE A 363 -13.04 19.32 -0.54
N PRO A 364 -13.68 20.20 -1.34
CA PRO A 364 -13.96 19.95 -2.76
C PRO A 364 -12.69 19.63 -3.57
N LEU A 365 -11.59 20.36 -3.34
CA LEU A 365 -10.32 20.12 -4.00
C LEU A 365 -9.79 18.69 -3.80
N ILE A 366 -9.79 18.21 -2.54
CA ILE A 366 -9.26 16.89 -2.20
C ILE A 366 -10.16 15.80 -2.78
N LYS A 367 -11.48 16.01 -2.74
CA LYS A 367 -12.45 15.13 -3.40
C LYS A 367 -12.20 15.06 -4.91
N ALA A 368 -12.04 16.20 -5.58
CA ALA A 368 -11.71 16.28 -7.00
C ALA A 368 -10.40 15.57 -7.33
N TYR A 369 -9.37 15.76 -6.52
CA TYR A 369 -8.08 15.07 -6.67
C TYR A 369 -8.25 13.55 -6.63
N ARG A 370 -8.97 13.02 -5.62
CA ARG A 370 -9.19 11.59 -5.47
C ARG A 370 -10.02 11.02 -6.62
N ASP A 371 -11.12 11.68 -6.98
CA ASP A 371 -12.00 11.23 -8.06
C ASP A 371 -11.30 11.26 -9.41
N TRP A 372 -10.38 12.21 -9.62
CA TRP A 372 -9.64 12.36 -10.87
C TRP A 372 -8.41 11.44 -10.98
N LYS A 373 -7.53 11.43 -9.96
CA LYS A 373 -6.24 10.73 -10.03
C LYS A 373 -6.27 9.29 -9.50
N MET A 374 -7.13 8.98 -8.54
CA MET A 374 -7.10 7.69 -7.84
C MET A 374 -8.15 6.70 -8.34
N ASN A 375 -9.21 7.18 -9.00
CA ASN A 375 -10.23 6.33 -9.60
C ASN A 375 -9.93 6.09 -11.09
N PRO A 376 -9.84 4.83 -11.55
CA PRO A 376 -9.63 4.54 -12.97
C PRO A 376 -10.87 4.89 -13.79
N HIS A 377 -10.67 5.62 -14.89
CA HIS A 377 -11.70 5.95 -15.87
C HIS A 377 -11.34 5.30 -17.22
N PRO A 378 -11.68 4.01 -17.43
CA PRO A 378 -11.21 3.26 -18.59
C PRO A 378 -11.78 3.76 -19.92
N MET A 379 -12.95 4.40 -19.89
CA MET A 379 -13.60 4.94 -21.10
C MET A 379 -13.45 6.45 -21.22
N ALA A 380 -13.24 6.95 -22.44
CA ALA A 380 -13.12 8.37 -22.71
C ALA A 380 -14.34 9.19 -22.26
N ALA A 381 -15.56 8.67 -22.43
CA ALA A 381 -16.78 9.34 -22.00
C ALA A 381 -16.88 9.45 -20.47
N GLU A 382 -16.48 8.40 -19.74
CA GLU A 382 -16.41 8.42 -18.27
C GLU A 382 -15.37 9.42 -17.80
N LYS A 383 -14.20 9.43 -18.45
CA LYS A 383 -13.12 10.38 -18.14
C LYS A 383 -13.51 11.82 -18.42
N MET A 384 -14.25 12.10 -19.50
CA MET A 384 -14.82 13.43 -19.75
C MET A 384 -15.77 13.84 -18.62
N LYS A 385 -16.74 12.99 -18.26
CA LYS A 385 -17.69 13.26 -17.19
C LYS A 385 -17.00 13.51 -15.84
N ALA A 386 -16.01 12.68 -15.50
CA ALA A 386 -15.22 12.82 -14.28
C ALA A 386 -14.41 14.12 -14.28
N GLY A 387 -13.78 14.47 -15.41
CA GLY A 387 -13.01 15.70 -15.54
C GLY A 387 -13.87 16.95 -15.41
N THR A 388 -15.04 16.99 -16.06
CA THR A 388 -15.99 18.12 -15.91
C THR A 388 -16.46 18.27 -14.46
N ALA A 389 -16.74 17.16 -13.77
CA ALA A 389 -17.08 17.19 -12.35
C ALA A 389 -15.92 17.69 -11.47
N ALA A 390 -14.69 17.26 -11.77
CA ALA A 390 -13.49 17.71 -11.07
C ALA A 390 -13.26 19.21 -11.25
N LEU A 391 -13.37 19.75 -12.48
CA LEU A 391 -13.24 21.19 -12.75
C LEU A 391 -14.21 22.03 -11.91
N LYS A 392 -15.47 21.61 -11.83
CA LYS A 392 -16.47 22.31 -11.00
C LYS A 392 -16.06 22.36 -9.52
N ALA A 393 -15.61 21.24 -8.96
CA ALA A 393 -15.17 21.18 -7.57
C ALA A 393 -13.86 21.96 -7.31
N ILE A 394 -12.98 22.02 -8.32
CA ILE A 394 -11.78 22.84 -8.29
C ILE A 394 -12.14 24.32 -8.26
N ASP A 395 -13.10 24.77 -9.08
CA ASP A 395 -13.52 26.17 -9.14
C ASP A 395 -14.06 26.68 -7.78
N GLU A 396 -14.80 25.84 -7.04
CA GLU A 396 -15.25 26.14 -5.67
C GLU A 396 -14.05 26.40 -4.73
N SER A 397 -12.93 25.73 -4.97
CA SER A 397 -11.72 25.80 -4.14
C SER A 397 -10.79 26.96 -4.51
N LEU A 398 -10.90 27.51 -5.74
CA LEU A 398 -10.10 28.66 -6.19
C LEU A 398 -10.38 29.93 -5.39
N SER A 399 -11.58 30.06 -4.82
CA SER A 399 -11.97 31.19 -3.96
C SER A 399 -11.27 31.19 -2.59
N GLN A 400 -10.61 30.08 -2.22
CA GLN A 400 -9.94 29.92 -0.94
C GLN A 400 -8.42 30.11 -1.13
N PRO A 401 -7.82 31.21 -0.64
CA PRO A 401 -6.40 31.52 -0.90
C PRO A 401 -5.44 30.38 -0.56
N ARG A 402 -5.77 29.59 0.46
CA ARG A 402 -4.94 28.47 0.90
C ARG A 402 -4.87 27.29 -0.08
N TRP A 403 -5.94 27.09 -0.84
CA TRP A 403 -6.05 25.97 -1.77
C TRP A 403 -5.79 26.41 -3.20
N SER A 404 -5.72 27.73 -3.47
CA SER A 404 -5.76 28.26 -4.83
C SER A 404 -4.63 27.70 -5.69
N ILE A 405 -3.38 27.70 -5.22
CA ILE A 405 -2.23 27.17 -5.99
C ILE A 405 -2.39 25.67 -6.29
N MET A 406 -2.80 24.86 -5.31
CA MET A 406 -3.05 23.43 -5.51
C MET A 406 -4.26 23.18 -6.43
N ALA A 407 -5.31 23.99 -6.31
CA ALA A 407 -6.49 23.95 -7.16
C ALA A 407 -6.13 24.31 -8.60
N ARG A 408 -5.33 25.35 -8.82
CA ARG A 408 -4.79 25.73 -10.13
C ARG A 408 -3.94 24.62 -10.73
N PHE A 409 -3.06 24.01 -9.94
CA PHE A 409 -2.27 22.87 -10.38
C PHE A 409 -3.17 21.71 -10.85
N LEU A 410 -4.16 21.31 -10.03
CA LEU A 410 -5.09 20.25 -10.41
C LEU A 410 -5.94 20.63 -11.63
N GLN A 411 -6.34 21.90 -11.75
CA GLN A 411 -7.07 22.43 -12.91
C GLN A 411 -6.27 22.21 -14.20
N ILE A 412 -4.97 22.56 -14.18
CA ILE A 412 -4.04 22.36 -15.29
C ILE A 412 -3.97 20.87 -15.66
N GLU A 413 -3.80 19.99 -14.67
CA GLU A 413 -3.72 18.55 -14.90
C GLU A 413 -5.00 17.97 -15.52
N VAL A 414 -6.17 18.36 -15.02
CA VAL A 414 -7.46 17.91 -15.56
C VAL A 414 -7.65 18.42 -16.99
N LEU A 415 -7.42 19.72 -17.24
CA LEU A 415 -7.60 20.34 -18.55
C LEU A 415 -6.62 19.78 -19.60
N LYS A 416 -5.36 19.55 -19.22
CA LYS A 416 -4.34 18.92 -20.09
C LYS A 416 -4.82 17.58 -20.62
N GLU A 417 -5.35 16.75 -19.73
CA GLU A 417 -5.84 15.42 -20.09
C GLU A 417 -7.17 15.48 -20.86
N LEU A 418 -8.10 16.37 -20.49
CA LEU A 418 -9.37 16.55 -21.22
C LEU A 418 -9.14 17.05 -22.65
N ALA A 419 -8.22 17.99 -22.86
CA ALA A 419 -7.87 18.49 -24.18
C ALA A 419 -7.26 17.40 -25.10
N ALA A 420 -6.68 16.36 -24.52
CA ALA A 420 -6.11 15.22 -25.25
C ALA A 420 -7.16 14.14 -25.60
N LEU A 421 -8.38 14.20 -25.04
CA LEU A 421 -9.42 13.21 -25.33
C LEU A 421 -10.06 13.41 -26.72
N PRO A 422 -10.65 12.35 -27.31
CA PRO A 422 -11.51 12.48 -28.48
C PRO A 422 -12.74 13.33 -28.13
N ALA A 423 -12.73 14.59 -28.54
CA ALA A 423 -13.79 15.57 -28.40
C ALA A 423 -13.86 16.42 -29.69
N ASP A 424 -14.98 17.10 -29.91
CA ASP A 424 -15.12 18.01 -31.05
C ASP A 424 -14.16 19.21 -30.95
N GLU A 425 -13.88 19.85 -32.09
CA GLU A 425 -12.89 20.93 -32.17
C GLU A 425 -13.24 22.13 -31.28
N LYS A 426 -14.53 22.43 -31.12
CA LYS A 426 -14.97 23.56 -30.29
C LYS A 426 -14.70 23.27 -28.81
N GLN A 427 -15.05 22.07 -28.34
CA GLN A 427 -14.80 21.67 -26.96
C GLN A 427 -13.30 21.57 -26.65
N LYS A 428 -12.50 21.07 -27.60
CA LYS A 428 -11.04 21.09 -27.47
C LYS A 428 -10.48 22.51 -27.40
N ALA A 429 -10.97 23.42 -28.23
CA ALA A 429 -10.56 24.82 -28.18
C ALA A 429 -10.88 25.43 -26.80
N GLU A 430 -12.10 25.20 -26.29
CA GLU A 430 -12.52 25.67 -24.97
C GLU A 430 -11.60 25.15 -23.84
N TYR A 431 -11.27 23.85 -23.82
CA TYR A 431 -10.36 23.31 -22.82
C TYR A 431 -8.94 23.87 -22.95
N ASN A 432 -8.46 24.13 -24.16
CA ASN A 432 -7.15 24.73 -24.37
C ASN A 432 -7.10 26.20 -23.92
N ASP A 433 -8.18 26.96 -24.12
CA ASP A 433 -8.29 28.35 -23.67
C ASP A 433 -8.35 28.41 -22.13
N GLN A 434 -9.15 27.53 -21.52
CA GLN A 434 -9.19 27.38 -20.06
C GLN A 434 -7.82 26.97 -19.51
N LEU A 435 -7.11 26.05 -20.19
CA LEU A 435 -5.78 25.61 -19.79
C LEU A 435 -4.77 26.75 -19.81
N LEU A 436 -4.78 27.59 -20.85
CA LEU A 436 -3.93 28.77 -20.93
C LEU A 436 -4.25 29.75 -19.78
N GLY A 437 -5.53 29.97 -19.49
CA GLY A 437 -5.97 30.80 -18.36
C GLY A 437 -5.49 30.25 -17.01
N ALA A 438 -5.63 28.94 -16.79
CA ALA A 438 -5.19 28.28 -15.57
C ALA A 438 -3.66 28.36 -15.38
N LEU A 439 -2.88 28.18 -16.46
CA LEU A 439 -1.42 28.31 -16.44
C LEU A 439 -0.97 29.74 -16.10
N ARG A 440 -1.60 30.76 -16.71
CA ARG A 440 -1.34 32.17 -16.35
C ARG A 440 -1.60 32.43 -14.88
N ALA A 441 -2.76 32.02 -14.39
CA ALA A 441 -3.14 32.24 -13.00
C ALA A 441 -2.18 31.51 -12.05
N PHE A 442 -1.81 30.26 -12.35
CA PHE A 442 -0.87 29.49 -11.55
C PHE A 442 0.48 30.21 -11.37
N PHE A 443 1.10 30.68 -12.45
CA PHE A 443 2.39 31.38 -12.34
C PHE A 443 2.25 32.77 -11.71
N ASN A 444 1.15 33.50 -11.97
CA ASN A 444 0.90 34.81 -11.36
C ASN A 444 0.62 34.72 -9.84
N GLU A 445 0.04 33.62 -9.37
CA GLU A 445 -0.22 33.35 -7.95
C GLU A 445 1.03 32.82 -7.20
N GLY A 446 2.20 32.75 -7.86
CA GLY A 446 3.44 32.25 -7.25
C GLY A 446 3.56 30.72 -7.26
N GLY A 447 2.89 30.05 -8.20
CA GLY A 447 3.05 28.62 -8.44
C GLY A 447 4.50 28.26 -8.77
N ALA A 448 4.88 27.01 -8.48
CA ALA A 448 6.25 26.54 -8.69
C ALA A 448 6.69 26.71 -10.15
N GLU A 449 7.91 27.18 -10.35
CA GLU A 449 8.54 27.41 -11.66
C GLU A 449 8.99 26.09 -12.33
N ASP A 450 8.07 25.14 -12.40
CA ASP A 450 8.30 23.83 -12.98
C ASP A 450 8.54 23.93 -14.50
N ALA A 451 9.61 23.28 -14.97
CA ALA A 451 10.03 23.35 -16.36
C ALA A 451 9.02 22.70 -17.32
N GLU A 452 8.35 21.61 -16.94
CA GLU A 452 7.33 20.98 -17.79
C GLU A 452 6.10 21.87 -17.94
N LEU A 453 5.64 22.47 -16.84
CA LEU A 453 4.51 23.41 -16.86
C LEU A 453 4.84 24.67 -17.69
N ARG A 454 6.08 25.18 -17.60
CA ARG A 454 6.54 26.32 -18.41
C ARG A 454 6.63 26.01 -19.90
N ILE A 455 7.05 24.79 -20.28
CA ILE A 455 7.00 24.33 -21.68
C ILE A 455 5.55 24.24 -22.17
N LEU A 456 4.66 23.62 -21.39
CA LEU A 456 3.25 23.53 -21.73
C LEU A 456 2.63 24.94 -21.91
N PHE A 457 2.95 25.88 -21.03
CA PHE A 457 2.51 27.25 -21.11
C PHE A 457 3.01 27.97 -22.37
N ALA A 458 4.29 27.81 -22.70
CA ALA A 458 4.85 28.34 -23.94
C ALA A 458 4.13 27.79 -25.19
N GLU A 459 3.88 26.48 -25.25
CA GLU A 459 3.15 25.87 -26.36
C GLU A 459 1.72 26.44 -26.50
N ARG A 460 1.03 26.69 -25.37
CA ARG A 460 -0.30 27.33 -25.39
C ARG A 460 -0.25 28.79 -25.82
N LEU A 461 0.77 29.54 -25.40
CA LEU A 461 1.01 30.93 -25.82
C LEU A 461 1.31 31.03 -27.32
N LEU A 462 2.12 30.11 -27.86
CA LEU A 462 2.42 30.04 -29.30
C LEU A 462 1.17 29.73 -30.11
N ALA A 463 0.32 28.82 -29.64
CA ALA A 463 -0.98 28.56 -30.27
C ALA A 463 -1.88 29.81 -30.31
N ASN A 464 -1.72 30.71 -29.34
CA ASN A 464 -2.43 31.99 -29.24
C ASN A 464 -1.67 33.18 -29.86
N LYS A 465 -0.58 32.92 -30.59
CA LYS A 465 0.25 33.95 -31.25
C LYS A 465 0.93 34.95 -30.29
N GLU A 466 1.15 34.55 -29.04
CA GLU A 466 1.87 35.33 -28.03
C GLU A 466 3.36 34.95 -27.97
N GLU A 467 4.06 35.14 -29.10
CA GLU A 467 5.42 34.63 -29.31
C GLU A 467 6.44 35.14 -28.29
N LYS A 468 6.37 36.41 -27.89
CA LYS A 468 7.29 36.98 -26.89
C LYS A 468 7.13 36.30 -25.52
N ALA A 469 5.91 36.22 -25.02
CA ALA A 469 5.63 35.58 -23.73
C ALA A 469 5.97 34.08 -23.76
N ALA A 470 5.76 33.42 -24.90
CA ALA A 470 6.17 32.04 -25.07
C ALA A 470 7.69 31.87 -24.97
N LYS A 471 8.46 32.75 -25.63
CA LYS A 471 9.91 32.75 -25.55
C LYS A 471 10.38 32.94 -24.10
N ASP A 472 9.85 33.94 -23.40
CA ASP A 472 10.18 34.21 -22.00
C ASP A 472 9.90 32.96 -21.11
N SER A 473 8.78 32.27 -21.36
CA SER A 473 8.42 31.04 -20.63
C SER A 473 9.37 29.88 -20.92
N LEU A 474 9.83 29.71 -22.17
CA LEU A 474 10.82 28.68 -22.52
C LEU A 474 12.21 28.98 -21.94
N GLU A 475 12.62 30.25 -21.87
CA GLU A 475 13.86 30.67 -21.23
C GLU A 475 13.85 30.32 -19.73
N ILE A 476 12.73 30.59 -19.03
CA ILE A 476 12.54 30.18 -17.63
C ILE A 476 12.58 28.66 -17.49
N ALA A 477 11.88 27.93 -18.38
CA ALA A 477 11.90 26.46 -18.38
C ALA A 477 13.33 25.91 -18.53
N LEU A 478 14.13 26.49 -19.43
CA LEU A 478 15.50 26.08 -19.70
C LEU A 478 16.41 26.35 -18.50
N ALA A 479 16.24 27.48 -17.83
CA ALA A 479 16.96 27.81 -16.60
C ALA A 479 16.67 26.80 -15.48
N ASN A 480 15.43 26.31 -15.39
CA ASN A 480 15.01 25.32 -14.40
C ASN A 480 15.30 23.86 -14.80
N ALA A 481 15.75 23.61 -16.02
CA ALA A 481 16.31 22.33 -16.45
C ALA A 481 17.77 22.19 -15.95
N TYR A 482 17.97 22.00 -14.64
CA TYR A 482 19.32 21.95 -14.04
C TYR A 482 19.79 20.56 -13.60
N LYS A 483 18.90 19.57 -13.50
CA LYS A 483 19.28 18.21 -13.10
C LYS A 483 19.67 17.37 -14.31
N PRO A 484 20.62 16.42 -14.19
CA PRO A 484 21.04 15.57 -15.30
C PRO A 484 19.88 14.86 -16.01
N GLU A 485 18.88 14.39 -15.26
CA GLU A 485 17.67 13.76 -15.78
C GLU A 485 16.77 14.70 -16.60
N HIS A 486 16.95 16.03 -16.51
CA HIS A 486 16.18 17.02 -17.25
C HIS A 486 16.69 17.22 -18.69
N PHE A 487 17.66 16.44 -19.18
CA PHE A 487 18.15 16.56 -20.56
C PHE A 487 17.01 16.47 -21.60
N GLY A 488 16.00 15.62 -21.38
CA GLY A 488 14.82 15.51 -22.25
C GLY A 488 13.95 16.78 -22.27
N LEU A 489 13.94 17.55 -21.19
CA LEU A 489 13.24 18.84 -21.15
C LEU A 489 13.97 19.88 -22.01
N ALA A 490 15.30 19.94 -21.91
CA ALA A 490 16.12 20.81 -22.76
C ALA A 490 15.98 20.46 -24.25
N GLU A 491 15.91 19.16 -24.58
CA GLU A 491 15.62 18.71 -25.94
C GLU A 491 14.28 19.24 -26.46
N ARG A 492 13.20 19.02 -25.69
CA ARG A 492 11.85 19.48 -26.06
C ARG A 492 11.79 21.00 -26.20
N ILE A 493 12.43 21.77 -25.31
CA ILE A 493 12.54 23.23 -25.43
C ILE A 493 13.20 23.61 -26.76
N GLY A 494 14.31 22.95 -27.12
CA GLY A 494 15.00 23.18 -28.37
C GLY A 494 14.14 22.87 -29.60
N GLU A 495 13.34 21.81 -29.56
CA GLU A 495 12.40 21.46 -30.64
C GLU A 495 11.31 22.52 -30.83
N VAL A 496 10.69 22.97 -29.73
CA VAL A 496 9.67 24.02 -29.76
C VAL A 496 10.27 25.33 -30.29
N ALA A 497 11.44 25.72 -29.78
CA ALA A 497 12.15 26.93 -30.22
C ALA A 497 12.48 26.89 -31.72
N LYS A 498 12.99 25.75 -32.24
CA LYS A 498 13.27 25.58 -33.68
C LYS A 498 12.02 25.73 -34.54
N LYS A 499 10.93 25.08 -34.13
CA LYS A 499 9.65 25.11 -34.87
C LYS A 499 9.08 26.52 -35.01
N HIS A 500 9.38 27.40 -34.06
CA HIS A 500 8.88 28.78 -34.01
C HIS A 500 9.97 29.83 -34.28
N ASN A 501 11.03 29.46 -35.00
CA ASN A 501 12.11 30.37 -35.45
C ASN A 501 12.86 31.12 -34.34
N MET A 502 12.97 30.54 -33.14
CA MET A 502 13.73 31.08 -32.01
C MET A 502 15.15 30.51 -31.99
N SER A 503 16.00 30.93 -32.95
CA SER A 503 17.30 30.29 -33.23
C SER A 503 18.28 30.27 -32.06
N GLU A 504 18.41 31.37 -31.31
CA GLU A 504 19.35 31.45 -30.18
C GLU A 504 18.95 30.51 -29.05
N LEU A 505 17.68 30.56 -28.65
CA LEU A 505 17.14 29.69 -27.60
C LEU A 505 17.23 28.20 -28.00
N ALA A 506 16.99 27.88 -29.27
CA ALA A 506 17.16 26.53 -29.79
C ALA A 506 18.62 26.01 -29.66
N LYS A 507 19.59 26.90 -29.87
CA LYS A 507 21.01 26.60 -29.72
C LYS A 507 21.37 26.40 -28.25
N GLU A 508 20.97 27.34 -27.38
CA GLU A 508 21.18 27.23 -25.92
C GLU A 508 20.58 25.94 -25.34
N ALA A 509 19.37 25.58 -25.76
CA ALA A 509 18.71 24.36 -25.34
C ALA A 509 19.46 23.09 -25.81
N THR A 510 20.02 23.12 -27.03
CA THR A 510 20.84 22.02 -27.56
C THR A 510 22.14 21.85 -26.76
N ASP A 511 22.79 22.96 -26.42
CA ASP A 511 24.02 22.96 -25.63
C ASP A 511 23.74 22.46 -24.19
N LYS A 512 22.66 22.95 -23.58
CA LYS A 512 22.21 22.50 -22.25
C LYS A 512 21.86 21.02 -22.23
N ARG A 513 21.16 20.51 -23.25
CA ARG A 513 20.85 19.08 -23.39
C ARG A 513 22.12 18.24 -23.36
N LYS A 514 23.15 18.66 -24.11
CA LYS A 514 24.42 17.95 -24.17
C LYS A 514 25.11 17.91 -22.81
N ASP A 515 25.20 19.06 -22.14
CA ASP A 515 25.80 19.17 -20.80
C ASP A 515 25.09 18.26 -19.78
N LEU A 516 23.76 18.33 -19.70
CA LEU A 516 22.97 17.49 -18.78
C LEU A 516 23.11 15.99 -19.10
N PHE A 517 23.14 15.63 -20.38
CA PHE A 517 23.33 14.24 -20.80
C PHE A 517 24.71 13.71 -20.41
N ASP A 518 25.77 14.50 -20.64
CA ASP A 518 27.14 14.14 -20.28
C ASP A 518 27.28 13.98 -18.74
N GLN A 519 26.63 14.86 -17.96
CA GLN A 519 26.55 14.74 -16.50
C GLN A 519 25.83 13.46 -16.07
N MET A 520 24.70 13.11 -16.70
CA MET A 520 23.95 11.89 -16.38
C MET A 520 24.79 10.64 -16.65
N VAL A 521 25.51 10.60 -17.77
CA VAL A 521 26.41 9.49 -18.10
C VAL A 521 27.51 9.34 -17.06
N LYS A 522 28.12 10.45 -16.63
CA LYS A 522 29.15 10.45 -15.59
C LYS A 522 28.61 9.96 -14.25
N GLN A 523 27.46 10.49 -13.82
CA GLN A 523 26.82 10.09 -12.56
C GLN A 523 26.49 8.58 -12.54
N ARG A 524 25.93 8.04 -13.63
CA ARG A 524 25.65 6.60 -13.71
C ARG A 524 26.91 5.74 -13.65
N ALA A 525 28.01 6.19 -14.25
CA ALA A 525 29.28 5.49 -14.17
C ALA A 525 29.83 5.47 -12.73
N GLU A 526 29.72 6.60 -12.01
CA GLU A 526 30.10 6.71 -10.59
C GLU A 526 29.22 5.85 -9.69
N GLU A 527 27.89 5.86 -9.87
CA GLU A 527 26.94 5.02 -9.13
C GLU A 527 27.20 3.52 -9.35
N GLN A 528 27.45 3.11 -10.59
CA GLN A 528 27.83 1.72 -10.89
C GLN A 528 29.13 1.32 -10.21
N LYS A 529 30.13 2.21 -10.20
CA LYS A 529 31.40 1.97 -9.51
C LYS A 529 31.20 1.83 -8.01
N ALA A 530 30.46 2.76 -7.39
CA ALA A 530 30.14 2.72 -5.96
C ALA A 530 29.37 1.45 -5.59
N MET A 531 28.41 1.02 -6.42
CA MET A 531 27.66 -0.21 -6.21
C MET A 531 28.58 -1.44 -6.29
N MET A 532 29.50 -1.49 -7.26
CA MET A 532 30.49 -2.56 -7.36
C MET A 532 31.41 -2.61 -6.13
N GLU A 533 31.88 -1.46 -5.66
CA GLU A 533 32.71 -1.36 -4.45
C GLU A 533 31.95 -1.80 -3.20
N GLN A 534 30.69 -1.38 -3.04
CA GLN A 534 29.84 -1.78 -1.92
C GLN A 534 29.58 -3.29 -1.93
N GLN A 535 29.32 -3.88 -3.10
CA GLN A 535 29.18 -5.34 -3.23
C GLN A 535 30.49 -6.07 -2.89
N ALA A 536 31.65 -5.53 -3.29
CA ALA A 536 32.95 -6.10 -2.94
C ALA A 536 33.20 -6.04 -1.42
N GLN A 537 32.87 -4.92 -0.78
CA GLN A 537 32.95 -4.76 0.68
C GLN A 537 32.00 -5.70 1.41
N GLN A 538 30.74 -5.82 0.97
CA GLN A 538 29.78 -6.77 1.54
C GLN A 538 30.25 -8.22 1.41
N LYS A 539 30.84 -8.60 0.27
CA LYS A 539 31.45 -9.93 0.10
C LYS A 539 32.62 -10.15 1.07
N LYS A 540 33.52 -9.18 1.21
CA LYS A 540 34.63 -9.26 2.17
C LYS A 540 34.13 -9.43 3.61
N MET A 541 33.16 -8.61 4.03
CA MET A 541 32.55 -8.72 5.36
C MET A 541 31.86 -10.09 5.58
N ALA A 542 31.16 -10.60 4.57
CA ALA A 542 30.54 -11.93 4.65
C ALA A 542 31.57 -13.06 4.73
N GLU A 543 32.69 -12.96 4.00
CA GLU A 543 33.81 -13.90 4.08
C GLU A 543 34.52 -13.86 5.44
N GLU A 544 34.75 -12.67 5.99
CA GLU A 544 35.32 -12.48 7.33
C GLU A 544 34.39 -13.01 8.42
N ALA A 545 33.08 -12.72 8.34
CA ALA A 545 32.09 -13.28 9.25
C ALA A 545 32.00 -14.81 9.16
N ALA A 546 32.10 -15.37 7.94
CA ALA A 546 32.14 -16.82 7.73
C ALA A 546 33.42 -17.45 8.31
N LYS A 547 34.57 -16.79 8.18
CA LYS A 547 35.84 -17.22 8.80
C LYS A 547 35.77 -17.16 10.32
N ALA A 548 35.24 -16.08 10.90
CA ALA A 548 35.04 -15.93 12.35
C ALA A 548 34.10 -17.01 12.91
N ASN A 549 32.99 -17.30 12.21
CA ASN A 549 32.06 -18.36 12.59
C ASN A 549 32.70 -19.76 12.52
N LYS A 550 33.53 -20.04 11.50
CA LYS A 550 34.28 -21.31 11.42
C LYS A 550 35.31 -21.44 12.55
N ALA A 551 35.99 -20.35 12.91
CA ALA A 551 36.95 -20.34 14.01
C ALA A 551 36.28 -20.57 15.37
N ASN A 552 35.07 -20.06 15.56
CA ASN A 552 34.28 -20.28 16.78
C ASN A 552 33.62 -21.67 16.85
N GLN A 553 33.46 -22.38 15.73
CA GLN A 553 32.98 -23.77 15.71
C GLN A 553 34.11 -24.80 15.90
N ALA A 554 35.37 -24.37 15.78
CA ALA A 554 36.55 -25.21 15.98
C ALA A 554 37.12 -25.13 17.41
N LYS A 555 36.52 -24.30 18.27
CA LYS A 555 36.71 -24.27 19.72
C LYS A 555 35.52 -24.93 20.38
#